data_AF-A0A7L4D771-F1
#
_entry.id   AF-A0A7L4D771-F1
#
_cell.length_a   1.000
_cell.length_b   1.000
_cell.length_c   1.000
_cell.angle_alpha   90.00
_cell.angle_beta   90.00
_cell.angle_gamma   90.00
#
_symmetry.space_group_name_H-M   'P 1'
#
loop_
_entity.id
_entity.type
_entity.pdbx_description
1 polymer ?
#
loop_
_entity_poly.entity_id
_entity_poly.type
_entity_poly.pdbx_seq_one_letter_code
_entity_poly.pdbx_strand_id
1 'polypeptide(L)'
;DLSSNALHSLSWKTFHHLPLQELILVGNPFNCSCGLRWLQLWQNGSRAQLGNQSLGCWEGSVLVPLGNQPLGTCEPPSIRIEPPEKMLRQGDSVNLTCHVAAEPPATAEWVVPEMGAELPTLSDWEVILELNNISSNLNHKDLTCRAENAVGPAEESVTLNITFPPVILLLHEAIAQHFWCIPFSVDGNPVPSVRWLFNGSTLAEGPYIHTRIMEYEPNSTVLHGCLQLNRPTHVNNGNYTLLVHNPLGSAARSVQGRFMENPFSFSPEEPIPVSLSPLGTRNTSLEGPVETMDEHTFGVSVAVALAVFASLFLSVMFIVLNKCGHRSKFGINRSAVLAPEDDLAMSLHFMNLGSSPLSSAESKLEGLKGNVIENPQYFCDTCVHHVQRRDIVLKWELGEGAFGKVFLAECYNLLPEEEKTLVAVKALKEGTESARLDFHREAELLTVLQHQHIVKFYGVCTEGEPLIMVFEY
;
A
#
# COMPACT_ATOMS: atom_id res chain seq x y z
N ASP A 1 -24.84 -20.25 -24.85
CA ASP A 1 -25.46 -21.55 -25.18
C ASP A 1 -25.11 -21.91 -26.61
N LEU A 2 -24.50 -23.08 -26.83
CA LEU A 2 -24.13 -23.61 -28.15
C LEU A 2 -24.76 -25.00 -28.37
N SER A 3 -25.80 -25.35 -27.61
CA SER A 3 -26.49 -26.64 -27.69
C SER A 3 -27.24 -26.83 -29.02
N SER A 4 -27.49 -28.09 -29.38
CA SER A 4 -28.31 -28.50 -30.55
C SER A 4 -27.87 -27.88 -31.88
N ASN A 5 -26.56 -27.73 -32.09
CA ASN A 5 -25.98 -27.27 -33.35
C ASN A 5 -25.37 -28.44 -34.14
N ALA A 6 -24.76 -28.13 -35.29
CA ALA A 6 -24.02 -29.08 -36.12
C ALA A 6 -22.50 -29.01 -35.89
N LEU A 7 -22.05 -28.74 -34.65
CA LEU A 7 -20.64 -28.61 -34.34
C LEU A 7 -19.97 -29.99 -34.28
N HIS A 8 -19.03 -30.23 -35.20
CA HIS A 8 -18.24 -31.46 -35.23
C HIS A 8 -16.96 -31.39 -34.38
N SER A 9 -16.45 -30.19 -34.13
CA SER A 9 -15.26 -29.94 -33.31
C SER A 9 -15.32 -28.54 -32.72
N LEU A 10 -14.67 -28.33 -31.58
CA LEU A 10 -14.63 -27.05 -30.90
C LEU A 10 -13.27 -26.83 -30.25
N SER A 11 -12.64 -25.68 -30.52
CA SER A 11 -11.32 -25.36 -29.96
C SER A 11 -11.46 -24.70 -28.58
N TRP A 12 -10.66 -25.16 -27.62
CA TRP A 12 -10.57 -24.58 -26.28
C TRP A 12 -10.11 -23.11 -26.30
N LYS A 13 -9.35 -22.69 -27.33
CA LYS A 13 -8.84 -21.32 -27.48
C LYS A 13 -9.96 -20.27 -27.46
N THR A 14 -11.13 -20.62 -28.01
CA THR A 14 -12.33 -19.76 -28.03
C THR A 14 -12.76 -19.31 -26.64
N PHE A 15 -12.49 -20.13 -25.62
CA PHE A 15 -13.03 -19.97 -24.26
C PHE A 15 -11.97 -19.66 -23.22
N HIS A 16 -10.69 -19.78 -23.57
CA HIS A 16 -9.60 -19.76 -22.60
C HIS A 16 -9.55 -18.47 -21.77
N HIS A 17 -9.76 -17.33 -22.42
CA HIS A 17 -9.71 -16.00 -21.80
C HIS A 17 -11.08 -15.49 -21.31
N LEU A 18 -12.13 -16.32 -21.40
CA LEU A 18 -13.48 -15.93 -20.99
C LEU A 18 -13.77 -16.46 -19.58
N PRO A 19 -14.28 -15.64 -18.65
CA PRO A 19 -14.71 -16.08 -17.32
C PRO A 19 -16.08 -16.78 -17.41
N LEU A 20 -16.13 -17.92 -18.11
CA LEU A 20 -17.38 -18.66 -18.35
C LEU A 20 -17.90 -19.31 -17.06
N GLN A 21 -19.10 -18.93 -16.67
CA GLN A 21 -19.84 -19.58 -15.58
C GLN A 21 -20.53 -20.87 -16.06
N GLU A 22 -21.05 -20.86 -17.28
CA GLU A 22 -21.80 -21.99 -17.87
C GLU A 22 -21.54 -22.09 -19.38
N LEU A 23 -21.28 -23.31 -19.87
CA LEU A 23 -21.13 -23.61 -21.29
C LEU A 23 -21.98 -24.83 -21.66
N ILE A 24 -23.08 -24.62 -22.37
CA ILE A 24 -24.00 -25.70 -22.78
C ILE A 24 -23.66 -26.16 -24.20
N LEU A 25 -23.34 -27.45 -24.35
CA LEU A 25 -22.88 -28.08 -25.61
C LEU A 25 -23.68 -29.32 -26.02
N VAL A 26 -24.70 -29.72 -25.25
CA VAL A 26 -25.52 -30.91 -25.50
C VAL A 26 -26.16 -30.87 -26.89
N GLY A 27 -26.29 -32.04 -27.55
CA GLY A 27 -26.98 -32.17 -28.83
C GLY A 27 -26.13 -31.85 -30.07
N ASN A 28 -24.82 -31.70 -29.92
CA ASN A 28 -23.88 -31.51 -31.04
C ASN A 28 -23.25 -32.83 -31.50
N PRO A 29 -23.07 -33.05 -32.82
CA PRO A 29 -22.46 -34.25 -33.40
C PRO A 29 -20.93 -34.19 -33.39
N PHE A 30 -20.33 -34.12 -32.20
CA PHE A 30 -18.86 -34.04 -32.03
C PHE A 30 -18.15 -35.32 -32.50
N ASN A 31 -17.02 -35.19 -33.21
CA ASN A 31 -16.20 -36.33 -33.65
C ASN A 31 -15.11 -36.64 -32.63
N CYS A 32 -15.01 -37.90 -32.17
CA CYS A 32 -13.99 -38.31 -31.21
C CYS A 32 -12.60 -38.03 -31.77
N SER A 33 -11.89 -37.09 -31.14
CA SER A 33 -10.56 -36.64 -31.54
C SER A 33 -9.85 -36.00 -30.35
N CYS A 34 -8.54 -35.84 -30.44
CA CYS A 34 -7.75 -35.18 -29.39
C CYS A 34 -8.18 -33.72 -29.15
N GLY A 35 -8.77 -33.07 -30.16
CA GLY A 35 -9.36 -31.74 -30.01
C GLY A 35 -10.59 -31.66 -29.10
N LEU A 36 -11.14 -32.79 -28.63
CA LEU A 36 -12.21 -32.83 -27.62
C LEU A 36 -11.73 -33.25 -26.23
N ARG A 37 -10.46 -33.62 -26.09
CA ARG A 37 -9.88 -34.05 -24.81
C ARG A 37 -10.00 -32.95 -23.73
N TRP A 38 -9.94 -31.68 -24.12
CA TRP A 38 -10.12 -30.55 -23.20
C TRP A 38 -11.51 -30.52 -22.56
N LEU A 39 -12.57 -30.91 -23.29
CA LEU A 39 -13.93 -31.02 -22.75
C LEU A 39 -14.01 -32.11 -21.69
N GLN A 40 -13.34 -33.24 -21.93
CA GLN A 40 -13.26 -34.33 -20.96
C GLN A 40 -12.52 -33.88 -19.68
N LEU A 41 -11.41 -33.13 -19.81
CA LEU A 41 -10.70 -32.56 -18.67
C LEU A 41 -11.58 -31.56 -17.89
N TRP A 42 -12.35 -30.72 -18.59
CA TRP A 42 -13.24 -29.74 -17.95
C TRP A 42 -14.46 -30.38 -17.30
N GLN A 43 -15.00 -31.46 -17.86
CA GLN A 43 -16.05 -32.26 -17.24
C GLN A 43 -15.58 -32.87 -15.92
N ASN A 44 -14.38 -33.46 -15.91
CA ASN A 44 -13.81 -34.06 -14.70
C ASN A 44 -13.42 -32.98 -13.65
N GLY A 45 -12.93 -31.83 -14.12
CA GLY A 45 -12.58 -30.69 -13.26
C GLY A 45 -13.75 -29.79 -12.86
N SER A 46 -14.99 -30.11 -13.24
CA SER A 46 -16.21 -29.31 -12.96
C SER A 46 -16.17 -27.85 -13.41
N ARG A 47 -15.42 -27.52 -14.48
CA ARG A 47 -15.35 -26.16 -15.03
C ARG A 47 -16.58 -25.86 -15.90
N ALA A 48 -17.09 -24.62 -15.82
CA ALA A 48 -18.20 -24.12 -16.64
C ALA A 48 -19.50 -24.97 -16.61
N GLN A 49 -19.74 -25.68 -15.49
CA GLN A 49 -20.88 -26.60 -15.29
C GLN A 49 -21.00 -27.73 -16.33
N LEU A 50 -19.92 -28.08 -17.02
CA LEU A 50 -19.91 -29.15 -18.03
C LEU A 50 -20.12 -30.54 -17.43
N GLY A 51 -19.81 -30.75 -16.15
CA GLY A 51 -20.03 -32.02 -15.45
C GLY A 51 -21.50 -32.42 -15.33
N ASN A 52 -22.44 -31.47 -15.44
CA ASN A 52 -23.87 -31.73 -15.39
C ASN A 52 -24.45 -32.16 -16.75
N GLN A 53 -23.63 -32.19 -17.80
CA GLN A 53 -24.05 -32.46 -19.17
C GLN A 53 -23.58 -33.84 -19.63
N SER A 54 -24.48 -34.61 -20.25
CA SER A 54 -24.18 -35.89 -20.88
C SER A 54 -23.56 -35.69 -22.28
N LEU A 55 -22.32 -35.21 -22.32
CA LEU A 55 -21.58 -35.04 -23.58
C LEU A 55 -21.00 -36.37 -24.08
N GLY A 56 -21.09 -36.57 -25.39
CA GLY A 56 -20.51 -37.71 -26.08
C GLY A 56 -19.91 -37.28 -27.41
N CYS A 57 -19.09 -38.17 -27.98
CA CYS A 57 -18.52 -38.01 -29.30
C CYS A 57 -18.80 -39.24 -30.15
N TRP A 58 -18.78 -39.07 -31.47
CA TRP A 58 -19.00 -40.12 -32.45
C TRP A 58 -17.67 -40.71 -32.90
N GLU A 59 -17.53 -42.03 -32.75
CA GLU A 59 -16.48 -42.84 -33.33
C GLU A 59 -17.11 -43.77 -34.37
N GLY A 60 -17.06 -43.36 -35.65
CA GLY A 60 -17.83 -44.01 -36.71
C GLY A 60 -19.35 -43.82 -36.51
N SER A 61 -20.05 -44.90 -36.14
CA SER A 61 -21.50 -44.87 -35.87
C SER A 61 -21.86 -45.10 -34.40
N VAL A 62 -20.86 -45.17 -33.52
CA VAL A 62 -21.04 -45.41 -32.09
C VAL A 62 -20.88 -44.08 -31.34
N LEU A 63 -21.86 -43.77 -30.49
CA LEU A 63 -21.78 -42.64 -29.57
C LEU A 63 -21.05 -43.06 -28.30
N VAL A 64 -19.87 -42.49 -28.07
CA VAL A 64 -19.01 -42.74 -26.91
C VAL A 64 -19.19 -41.60 -25.90
N PRO A 65 -19.57 -41.87 -24.64
CA PRO A 65 -19.66 -40.84 -23.60
C PRO A 65 -18.27 -40.36 -23.19
N LEU A 66 -18.07 -39.04 -23.12
CA LEU A 66 -16.76 -38.44 -22.79
C LEU A 66 -16.28 -38.76 -21.37
N GLY A 67 -17.21 -39.03 -20.43
CA GLY A 67 -16.89 -39.30 -19.03
C GLY A 67 -16.27 -40.68 -18.74
N ASN A 68 -16.38 -41.66 -19.65
CA ASN A 68 -16.07 -43.05 -19.33
C ASN A 68 -14.65 -43.50 -19.67
N GLN A 69 -14.00 -42.92 -20.69
CA GLN A 69 -12.70 -43.41 -21.15
C GLN A 69 -11.86 -42.29 -21.78
N PRO A 70 -10.54 -42.22 -21.53
CA PRO A 70 -9.69 -41.21 -22.16
C PRO A 70 -9.67 -41.34 -23.69
N LEU A 71 -9.90 -40.22 -24.38
CA LEU A 71 -9.79 -40.12 -25.84
C LEU A 71 -8.30 -40.20 -26.27
N GLY A 72 -7.76 -41.41 -26.38
CA GLY A 72 -6.39 -41.67 -26.84
C GLY A 72 -5.27 -41.22 -25.87
N THR A 73 -4.01 -41.29 -26.32
CA THR A 73 -2.79 -40.80 -25.63
C THR A 73 -2.60 -39.30 -25.84
N CYS A 74 -3.67 -38.52 -25.67
CA CYS A 74 -3.63 -37.08 -25.89
C CYS A 74 -3.66 -36.32 -24.56
N GLU A 75 -2.60 -35.56 -24.31
CA GLU A 75 -2.37 -34.80 -23.08
C GLU A 75 -1.98 -33.35 -23.39
N PRO A 76 -2.23 -32.40 -22.48
CA PRO A 76 -1.68 -31.06 -22.58
C PRO A 76 -0.14 -31.08 -22.69
N PRO A 77 0.49 -30.04 -23.25
CA PRO A 77 1.94 -29.98 -23.33
C PRO A 77 2.56 -29.95 -21.91
N SER A 78 3.75 -30.51 -21.78
CA SER A 78 4.59 -30.38 -20.59
C SER A 78 5.86 -29.62 -20.96
N ILE A 79 6.24 -28.69 -20.09
CA ILE A 79 7.36 -27.76 -20.32
C ILE A 79 8.43 -28.06 -19.26
N ARG A 80 9.70 -27.96 -19.67
CA ARG A 80 10.86 -27.88 -18.78
C ARG A 80 11.85 -26.85 -19.34
N ILE A 81 12.37 -25.98 -18.50
CA ILE A 81 13.36 -24.95 -18.88
C ILE A 81 14.75 -25.32 -18.34
N GLU A 82 15.77 -25.31 -19.21
CA GLU A 82 17.16 -25.55 -18.85
C GLU A 82 18.07 -24.38 -19.27
N PRO A 83 18.97 -23.89 -18.41
CA PRO A 83 19.13 -24.22 -16.98
C PRO A 83 18.06 -23.56 -16.08
N PRO A 84 17.72 -24.14 -14.92
CA PRO A 84 16.69 -23.62 -14.02
C PRO A 84 17.12 -22.34 -13.27
N GLU A 85 18.40 -22.21 -12.92
CA GLU A 85 18.96 -21.02 -12.29
C GLU A 85 20.40 -20.80 -12.76
N LYS A 86 20.74 -19.54 -13.07
CA LYS A 86 22.10 -19.16 -13.43
C LYS A 86 22.38 -17.73 -12.96
N MET A 87 23.47 -17.55 -12.20
CA MET A 87 23.98 -16.23 -11.87
C MET A 87 24.74 -15.67 -13.07
N LEU A 88 24.36 -14.47 -13.50
CA LEU A 88 24.91 -13.80 -14.68
C LEU A 88 25.41 -12.41 -14.29
N ARG A 89 26.33 -11.85 -15.06
CA ARG A 89 26.70 -10.43 -14.99
C ARG A 89 26.06 -9.66 -16.13
N GLN A 90 25.80 -8.38 -15.91
CA GLN A 90 25.35 -7.48 -16.96
C GLN A 90 26.29 -7.55 -18.18
N GLY A 91 25.71 -7.69 -19.37
CA GLY A 91 26.44 -7.83 -20.62
C GLY A 91 26.87 -9.26 -20.98
N ASP A 92 26.66 -10.25 -20.09
CA ASP A 92 26.84 -11.66 -20.44
C ASP A 92 25.83 -12.10 -21.51
N SER A 93 26.04 -13.28 -22.08
CA SER A 93 25.10 -13.92 -23.01
C SER A 93 24.70 -15.29 -22.49
N VAL A 94 23.42 -15.64 -22.62
CA VAL A 94 22.86 -16.91 -22.15
C VAL A 94 21.84 -17.45 -23.15
N ASN A 95 21.85 -18.76 -23.32
CA ASN A 95 20.84 -19.48 -24.09
C ASN A 95 19.99 -20.26 -23.10
N LEU A 96 18.67 -20.02 -23.12
CA LEU A 96 17.69 -20.77 -22.36
C LEU A 96 16.96 -21.73 -23.31
N THR A 97 16.94 -23.02 -22.97
CA THR A 97 16.26 -24.02 -23.78
C THR A 97 14.96 -24.42 -23.12
N CYS A 98 13.84 -24.22 -23.82
CA CYS A 98 12.54 -24.73 -23.42
C CYS A 98 12.30 -26.06 -24.14
N HIS A 99 12.25 -27.16 -23.39
CA HIS A 99 11.89 -28.46 -23.95
C HIS A 99 10.39 -28.69 -23.76
N VAL A 100 9.70 -29.00 -24.86
CA VAL A 100 8.25 -29.17 -24.87
C VAL A 100 7.93 -30.60 -25.26
N ALA A 101 7.36 -31.36 -24.33
CA ALA A 101 6.84 -32.69 -24.62
C ALA A 101 5.31 -32.62 -24.76
N ALA A 102 4.83 -32.88 -25.98
CA ALA A 102 3.41 -32.76 -26.30
C ALA A 102 2.94 -33.85 -27.27
N GLU A 103 1.82 -34.50 -26.94
CA GLU A 103 1.11 -35.41 -27.83
C GLU A 103 -0.36 -35.01 -27.80
N PRO A 104 -0.93 -34.39 -28.86
CA PRO A 104 -0.37 -34.11 -30.19
C PRO A 104 0.64 -32.94 -30.22
N PRO A 105 1.37 -32.73 -31.34
CA PRO A 105 2.38 -31.66 -31.48
C PRO A 105 1.85 -30.29 -31.04
N ALA A 106 2.67 -29.59 -30.25
CA ALA A 106 2.39 -28.25 -29.73
C ALA A 106 3.17 -27.17 -30.48
N THR A 107 2.63 -25.95 -30.48
CA THR A 107 3.37 -24.73 -30.84
C THR A 107 3.82 -24.05 -29.56
N ALA A 108 5.07 -23.61 -29.51
CA ALA A 108 5.67 -23.00 -28.32
C ALA A 108 6.37 -21.68 -28.66
N GLU A 109 6.33 -20.74 -27.74
CA GLU A 109 6.86 -19.39 -27.85
C GLU A 109 7.45 -18.92 -26.51
N TRP A 110 8.43 -18.02 -26.58
CA TRP A 110 8.96 -17.33 -25.40
C TRP A 110 8.27 -15.99 -25.23
N VAL A 111 7.85 -15.70 -24.00
CA VAL A 111 7.25 -14.44 -23.61
C VAL A 111 8.25 -13.73 -22.70
N VAL A 112 8.89 -12.69 -23.24
CA VAL A 112 9.87 -11.87 -22.53
C VAL A 112 9.23 -10.52 -22.15
N PRO A 113 9.32 -10.09 -20.88
CA PRO A 113 8.82 -8.78 -20.46
C PRO A 113 9.48 -7.65 -21.25
N GLU A 114 8.72 -6.61 -21.61
CA GLU A 114 9.16 -5.40 -22.34
C GLU A 114 9.60 -5.57 -23.81
N MET A 115 10.02 -6.76 -24.23
CA MET A 115 10.45 -7.04 -25.62
C MET A 115 9.34 -7.61 -26.52
N GLY A 116 8.18 -7.93 -25.95
CA GLY A 116 7.10 -8.61 -26.68
C GLY A 116 7.47 -10.05 -27.03
N ALA A 117 6.56 -10.76 -27.71
CA ALA A 117 6.83 -12.11 -28.17
C ALA A 117 7.82 -12.07 -29.34
N GLU A 118 9.07 -12.47 -29.12
CA GLU A 118 9.95 -12.89 -30.21
C GLU A 118 9.53 -14.30 -30.63
N LEU A 119 9.47 -14.56 -31.94
CA LEU A 119 9.14 -15.86 -32.51
C LEU A 119 10.45 -16.59 -32.87
N PRO A 120 10.93 -17.57 -32.09
CA PRO A 120 11.93 -18.51 -32.58
C PRO A 120 11.22 -19.58 -33.42
N THR A 121 11.79 -19.90 -34.57
CA THR A 121 11.37 -21.04 -35.38
C THR A 121 11.65 -22.35 -34.63
N LEU A 122 10.59 -23.11 -34.36
CA LEU A 122 10.63 -24.44 -33.74
C LEU A 122 11.53 -25.38 -34.55
N SER A 123 12.61 -25.85 -33.93
CA SER A 123 13.33 -27.04 -34.36
C SER A 123 12.96 -28.18 -33.41
N ASP A 124 12.15 -29.12 -33.89
CA ASP A 124 11.97 -30.46 -33.31
C ASP A 124 11.89 -30.54 -31.77
N TRP A 125 10.88 -29.88 -31.17
CA TRP A 125 10.50 -29.99 -29.74
C TRP A 125 11.31 -29.16 -28.74
N GLU A 126 12.22 -28.32 -29.23
CA GLU A 126 12.99 -27.38 -28.41
C GLU A 126 12.87 -25.95 -28.95
N VAL A 127 12.69 -25.00 -28.04
CA VAL A 127 12.65 -23.57 -28.34
C VAL A 127 13.75 -22.87 -27.56
N ILE A 128 14.75 -22.36 -28.27
CA ILE A 128 15.91 -21.70 -27.69
C ILE A 128 15.68 -20.19 -27.68
N LEU A 129 15.85 -19.56 -26.51
CA LEU A 129 15.90 -18.11 -26.35
C LEU A 129 17.37 -17.69 -26.17
N GLU A 130 17.89 -16.95 -27.14
CA GLU A 130 19.25 -16.41 -27.13
C GLU A 130 19.24 -14.98 -26.62
N LEU A 131 19.70 -14.77 -25.39
CA LEU A 131 19.83 -13.44 -24.79
C LEU A 131 21.29 -12.99 -24.90
N ASN A 132 21.54 -12.04 -25.80
CA ASN A 132 22.85 -11.44 -26.00
C ASN A 132 22.93 -10.07 -25.32
N ASN A 133 24.05 -9.78 -24.64
CA ASN A 133 24.27 -8.52 -23.93
C ASN A 133 23.15 -8.20 -22.92
N ILE A 134 22.99 -9.08 -21.92
CA ILE A 134 21.87 -9.04 -20.96
C ILE A 134 21.85 -7.73 -20.18
N SER A 135 20.68 -7.10 -20.15
CA SER A 135 20.41 -5.86 -19.43
C SER A 135 19.96 -6.11 -17.98
N SER A 136 20.21 -5.15 -17.09
CA SER A 136 19.84 -5.24 -15.68
C SER A 136 18.33 -5.20 -15.43
N ASN A 137 17.54 -4.65 -16.37
CA ASN A 137 16.06 -4.61 -16.28
C ASN A 137 15.39 -6.00 -16.30
N LEU A 138 16.09 -7.03 -16.80
CA LEU A 138 15.62 -8.42 -16.80
C LEU A 138 15.84 -9.13 -15.46
N ASN A 139 16.49 -8.48 -14.49
CA ASN A 139 16.78 -9.09 -13.19
C ASN A 139 15.48 -9.37 -12.42
N HIS A 140 15.31 -10.60 -11.92
CA HIS A 140 14.10 -11.06 -11.25
C HIS A 140 12.80 -10.86 -12.05
N LYS A 141 12.90 -10.78 -13.39
CA LYS A 141 11.75 -10.80 -14.29
C LYS A 141 11.45 -12.24 -14.71
N ASP A 142 10.17 -12.57 -14.83
CA ASP A 142 9.70 -13.87 -15.28
C ASP A 142 9.84 -13.99 -16.80
N LEU A 143 10.66 -14.93 -17.25
CA LEU A 143 10.76 -15.36 -18.64
C LEU A 143 9.90 -16.59 -18.81
N THR A 144 8.80 -16.48 -19.55
CA THR A 144 7.80 -17.56 -19.63
C THR A 144 7.89 -18.27 -20.97
N CYS A 145 8.12 -19.59 -20.95
CA CYS A 145 7.88 -20.42 -22.12
C CYS A 145 6.43 -20.86 -22.12
N ARG A 146 5.72 -20.54 -23.20
CA ARG A 146 4.30 -20.85 -23.38
C ARG A 146 4.15 -21.83 -24.53
N ALA A 147 3.49 -22.96 -24.29
CA ALA A 147 3.21 -23.98 -25.29
C ALA A 147 1.72 -24.30 -25.34
N GLU A 148 1.21 -24.58 -26.54
CA GLU A 148 -0.20 -24.90 -26.75
C GLU A 148 -0.37 -26.03 -27.75
N ASN A 149 -1.28 -26.96 -27.46
CA ASN A 149 -1.71 -28.00 -28.41
C ASN A 149 -3.24 -28.04 -28.54
N ALA A 150 -3.75 -29.02 -29.30
CA ALA A 150 -5.19 -29.18 -29.49
C ALA A 150 -5.97 -29.51 -28.19
N VAL A 151 -5.27 -29.92 -27.13
CA VAL A 151 -5.84 -30.31 -25.83
C VAL A 151 -5.80 -29.17 -24.81
N GLY A 152 -4.76 -28.34 -24.81
CA GLY A 152 -4.67 -27.24 -23.86
C GLY A 152 -3.36 -26.45 -23.93
N PRO A 153 -3.26 -25.39 -23.11
CA PRO A 153 -2.03 -24.63 -22.89
C PRO A 153 -1.21 -25.21 -21.74
N ALA A 154 0.09 -24.91 -21.75
CA ALA A 154 0.99 -25.02 -20.61
C ALA A 154 1.96 -23.83 -20.63
N GLU A 155 2.37 -23.39 -19.44
CA GLU A 155 3.28 -22.27 -19.24
C GLU A 155 4.23 -22.61 -18.10
N GLU A 156 5.51 -22.27 -18.27
CA GLU A 156 6.52 -22.36 -17.22
C GLU A 156 7.41 -21.12 -17.27
N SER A 157 7.78 -20.59 -16.10
CA SER A 157 8.55 -19.36 -15.97
C SER A 157 9.89 -19.59 -15.28
N VAL A 158 10.93 -18.92 -15.76
CA VAL A 158 12.25 -18.87 -15.14
C VAL A 158 12.66 -17.43 -14.86
N THR A 159 13.28 -17.17 -13.72
CA THR A 159 13.85 -15.85 -13.37
C THR A 159 15.36 -15.86 -13.46
N LEU A 160 15.95 -14.80 -14.01
CA LEU A 160 17.40 -14.63 -14.04
C LEU A 160 17.89 -13.81 -12.82
N ASN A 161 19.01 -14.23 -12.25
CA ASN A 161 19.72 -13.48 -11.21
C ASN A 161 20.95 -12.80 -11.84
N ILE A 162 20.76 -11.53 -12.22
CA ILE A 162 21.74 -10.72 -12.95
C ILE A 162 22.39 -9.75 -11.98
N THR A 163 23.71 -9.79 -11.89
CA THR A 163 24.52 -8.94 -11.03
C THR A 163 25.05 -7.72 -11.78
N PHE A 164 24.90 -6.54 -11.19
CA PHE A 164 25.24 -5.25 -11.80
C PHE A 164 25.59 -4.18 -10.73
N PRO A 165 26.41 -3.16 -11.08
CA PRO A 165 26.75 -2.07 -10.18
C PRO A 165 25.51 -1.21 -9.82
N PRO A 166 25.54 -0.48 -8.70
CA PRO A 166 24.36 0.25 -8.25
C PRO A 166 24.10 1.47 -9.11
N VAL A 167 22.82 1.74 -9.38
CA VAL A 167 22.36 2.88 -10.16
C VAL A 167 21.35 3.67 -9.34
N ILE A 168 21.53 5.00 -9.29
CA ILE A 168 20.56 5.90 -8.67
C ILE A 168 19.51 6.23 -9.74
N LEU A 169 18.31 5.68 -9.59
CA LEU A 169 17.18 5.97 -10.47
C LEU A 169 16.63 7.37 -10.18
N LEU A 170 16.34 7.63 -8.91
CA LEU A 170 15.73 8.87 -8.44
C LEU A 170 16.52 9.46 -7.27
N LEU A 171 16.69 10.78 -7.31
CA LEU A 171 17.02 11.61 -6.15
C LEU A 171 16.30 12.94 -6.37
N HIS A 172 15.37 13.29 -5.50
CA HIS A 172 14.55 14.50 -5.66
C HIS A 172 14.80 15.51 -4.54
N GLU A 173 14.31 16.73 -4.73
CA GLU A 173 14.37 17.79 -3.72
C GLU A 173 13.60 17.40 -2.45
N ALA A 174 13.91 18.08 -1.35
CA ALA A 174 13.27 17.81 -0.07
C ALA A 174 11.78 18.19 -0.10
N ILE A 175 10.92 17.24 0.25
CA ILE A 175 9.46 17.40 0.31
C ILE A 175 9.06 17.52 1.78
N ALA A 176 8.28 18.55 2.11
CA ALA A 176 7.73 18.73 3.45
C ALA A 176 6.45 17.88 3.64
N GLN A 177 6.46 16.99 4.63
CA GLN A 177 5.28 16.23 5.08
C GLN A 177 5.20 16.27 6.62
N HIS A 178 4.80 15.17 7.29
CA HIS A 178 4.93 15.05 8.74
C HIS A 178 6.39 15.19 9.19
N PHE A 179 7.31 14.56 8.47
CA PHE A 179 8.74 14.84 8.48
C PHE A 179 9.17 15.33 7.10
N TRP A 180 10.27 16.06 7.04
CA TRP A 180 10.88 16.37 5.74
C TRP A 180 11.51 15.12 5.16
N CYS A 181 11.39 14.96 3.85
CA CYS A 181 11.86 13.78 3.15
C CYS A 181 12.67 14.16 1.92
N ILE A 182 13.91 13.67 1.80
CA ILE A 182 14.64 13.65 0.53
C ILE A 182 14.48 12.24 -0.05
N PRO A 183 13.57 12.04 -1.02
CA PRO A 183 13.27 10.72 -1.55
C PRO A 183 14.35 10.28 -2.55
N PHE A 184 14.66 9.00 -2.52
CA PHE A 184 15.58 8.36 -3.45
C PHE A 184 15.08 6.99 -3.89
N SER A 185 15.56 6.54 -5.04
CA SER A 185 15.33 5.19 -5.54
C SER A 185 16.61 4.69 -6.18
N VAL A 186 17.07 3.54 -5.74
CA VAL A 186 18.36 2.97 -6.14
C VAL A 186 18.17 1.51 -6.50
N ASP A 187 18.79 1.08 -7.57
CA ASP A 187 18.76 -0.31 -8.02
C ASP A 187 20.18 -0.88 -7.98
N GLY A 188 20.31 -2.18 -7.78
CA GLY A 188 21.60 -2.83 -7.70
C GLY A 188 21.49 -4.26 -7.18
N ASN A 189 22.24 -5.17 -7.81
CA ASN A 189 22.35 -6.55 -7.38
C ASN A 189 23.83 -7.00 -7.37
N PRO A 190 24.44 -7.30 -6.21
CA PRO A 190 23.83 -7.40 -4.88
C PRO A 190 23.31 -6.07 -4.33
N VAL A 191 22.36 -6.16 -3.39
CA VAL A 191 21.68 -5.03 -2.75
C VAL A 191 22.71 -4.01 -2.24
N PRO A 192 22.65 -2.74 -2.68
CA PRO A 192 23.66 -1.75 -2.33
C PRO A 192 23.48 -1.18 -0.92
N SER A 193 24.60 -0.85 -0.30
CA SER A 193 24.62 -0.04 0.92
C SER A 193 24.41 1.44 0.61
N VAL A 194 23.60 2.11 1.43
CA VAL A 194 23.26 3.53 1.31
C VAL A 194 23.99 4.33 2.39
N ARG A 195 24.61 5.45 2.01
CA ARG A 195 25.26 6.42 2.91
C ARG A 195 25.03 7.84 2.41
N TRP A 196 25.11 8.82 3.31
CA TRP A 196 24.92 10.23 2.96
C TRP A 196 26.15 11.07 3.30
N LEU A 197 26.40 12.08 2.46
CA LEU A 197 27.26 13.21 2.79
C LEU A 197 26.43 14.48 2.88
N PHE A 198 26.79 15.35 3.82
CA PHE A 198 26.26 16.71 3.96
C PHE A 198 27.41 17.70 3.77
N ASN A 199 27.32 18.55 2.75
CA ASN A 199 28.37 19.50 2.36
C ASN A 199 29.77 18.86 2.21
N GLY A 200 29.81 17.62 1.68
CA GLY A 200 31.04 16.86 1.45
C GLY A 200 31.55 16.07 2.66
N SER A 201 31.02 16.32 3.86
CA SER A 201 31.35 15.55 5.08
C SER A 201 30.36 14.41 5.30
N THR A 202 30.79 13.33 5.95
CA THR A 202 29.89 12.19 6.26
C THR A 202 28.74 12.64 7.16
N LEU A 203 27.49 12.44 6.72
CA LEU A 203 26.31 12.77 7.51
C LEU A 203 26.11 11.71 8.59
N ALA A 204 26.15 12.12 9.85
CA ALA A 204 25.86 11.25 10.98
C ALA A 204 24.35 11.08 11.15
N GLU A 205 23.85 9.86 11.03
CA GLU A 205 22.45 9.55 11.28
C GLU A 205 22.16 9.47 12.78
N GLY A 206 20.94 9.86 13.17
CA GLY A 206 20.48 9.94 14.55
C GLY A 206 18.95 10.06 14.63
N PRO A 207 18.38 10.41 15.81
CA PRO A 207 16.93 10.41 16.01
C PRO A 207 16.18 11.45 15.16
N TYR A 208 16.87 12.50 14.71
CA TYR A 208 16.28 13.58 13.92
C TYR A 208 16.58 13.51 12.42
N ILE A 209 17.66 12.83 12.04
CA ILE A 209 18.08 12.66 10.64
C ILE A 209 18.45 11.20 10.45
N HIS A 210 17.66 10.45 9.71
CA HIS A 210 17.95 9.03 9.46
C HIS A 210 17.40 8.58 8.11
N THR A 211 18.04 7.57 7.54
CA THR A 211 17.58 6.94 6.30
C THR A 211 16.49 5.93 6.64
N ARG A 212 15.32 6.09 6.05
CA ARG A 212 14.23 5.10 6.10
C ARG A 212 14.10 4.44 4.73
N ILE A 213 14.31 3.13 4.67
CA ILE A 213 14.02 2.32 3.49
C ILE A 213 12.54 1.93 3.57
N MET A 214 11.80 2.11 2.48
CA MET A 214 10.38 1.77 2.36
C MET A 214 10.23 0.27 2.05
N GLU A 215 9.06 -0.31 2.32
CA GLU A 215 8.81 -1.74 2.09
C GLU A 215 9.08 -2.17 0.64
N TYR A 216 9.66 -3.35 0.50
CA TYR A 216 10.10 -3.93 -0.76
C TYR A 216 8.90 -4.29 -1.64
N GLU A 217 8.92 -3.90 -2.91
CA GLU A 217 8.03 -4.46 -3.91
C GLU A 217 8.43 -5.93 -4.18
N PRO A 218 7.49 -6.90 -4.16
CA PRO A 218 7.80 -8.26 -4.55
C PRO A 218 8.28 -8.28 -6.01
N ASN A 219 9.36 -9.03 -6.27
CA ASN A 219 10.01 -9.17 -7.59
C ASN A 219 10.74 -7.91 -8.11
N SER A 220 11.11 -6.98 -7.23
CA SER A 220 11.92 -5.80 -7.56
C SER A 220 13.21 -5.75 -6.74
N THR A 221 14.33 -5.40 -7.38
CA THR A 221 15.59 -5.07 -6.69
C THR A 221 15.72 -3.59 -6.38
N VAL A 222 14.73 -2.79 -6.79
CA VAL A 222 14.74 -1.35 -6.54
C VAL A 222 14.45 -1.09 -5.07
N LEU A 223 15.38 -0.40 -4.42
CA LEU A 223 15.24 0.13 -3.08
C LEU A 223 14.66 1.54 -3.16
N HIS A 224 13.46 1.71 -2.62
CA HIS A 224 12.87 3.02 -2.39
C HIS A 224 13.15 3.46 -0.96
N GLY A 225 13.57 4.72 -0.78
CA GLY A 225 13.90 5.23 0.53
C GLY A 225 13.80 6.74 0.63
N CYS A 226 13.95 7.22 1.85
CA CYS A 226 13.87 8.62 2.20
C CYS A 226 14.89 8.95 3.27
N LEU A 227 15.69 9.99 3.07
CA LEU A 227 16.39 10.63 4.18
C LEU A 227 15.38 11.51 4.91
N GLN A 228 14.93 11.07 6.08
CA GLN A 228 13.97 11.76 6.90
C GLN A 228 14.66 12.78 7.80
N LEU A 229 14.15 14.02 7.82
CA LEU A 229 14.57 15.06 8.73
C LEU A 229 13.37 15.52 9.57
N ASN A 230 13.48 15.41 10.88
CA ASN A 230 12.45 15.86 11.81
C ASN A 230 12.71 17.32 12.19
N ARG A 231 11.82 18.23 11.74
CA ARG A 231 11.88 19.68 11.98
C ARG A 231 13.27 20.29 11.67
N PRO A 232 13.80 20.12 10.44
CA PRO A 232 15.04 20.77 10.02
C PRO A 232 14.89 22.29 10.03
N THR A 233 16.01 22.97 10.24
CA THR A 233 16.11 24.44 10.21
C THR A 233 17.09 24.90 9.13
N HIS A 234 17.34 26.20 9.02
CA HIS A 234 18.24 26.77 8.02
C HIS A 234 19.68 26.23 8.13
N VAL A 235 20.11 25.72 9.30
CA VAL A 235 21.43 25.09 9.50
C VAL A 235 21.55 23.74 8.78
N ASN A 236 20.42 23.11 8.46
CA ASN A 236 20.37 21.87 7.68
C ASN A 236 20.32 22.16 6.18
N ASN A 237 20.22 23.42 5.76
CA ASN A 237 20.29 23.73 4.34
C ASN A 237 21.70 23.44 3.82
N GLY A 238 21.78 22.74 2.69
CA GLY A 238 23.07 22.39 2.13
C GLY A 238 22.94 21.36 1.03
N ASN A 239 24.10 20.88 0.59
CA ASN A 239 24.19 19.87 -0.45
C ASN A 239 24.22 18.47 0.16
N TYR A 240 23.20 17.67 -0.14
CA TYR A 240 23.08 16.29 0.31
C TYR A 240 23.49 15.36 -0.82
N THR A 241 24.55 14.57 -0.59
CA THR A 241 25.02 13.59 -1.57
C THR A 241 24.68 12.19 -1.10
N LEU A 242 23.85 11.50 -1.89
CA LEU A 242 23.56 10.08 -1.73
C LEU A 242 24.73 9.28 -2.31
N LEU A 243 25.32 8.40 -1.51
CA LEU A 243 26.35 7.44 -1.91
C LEU A 243 25.78 6.03 -1.82
N VAL A 244 25.78 5.33 -2.94
CA VAL A 244 25.41 3.91 -2.98
C VAL A 244 26.59 3.05 -3.42
N HIS A 245 26.76 1.92 -2.75
CA HIS A 245 27.91 1.05 -2.98
C HIS A 245 27.53 -0.43 -2.87
N ASN A 246 27.96 -1.22 -3.84
CA ASN A 246 27.97 -2.68 -3.79
C ASN A 246 29.36 -3.21 -4.25
N PRO A 247 29.63 -4.52 -4.16
CA PRO A 247 30.93 -5.09 -4.55
C PRO A 247 31.35 -4.84 -6.01
N LEU A 248 30.42 -4.49 -6.90
CA LEU A 248 30.65 -4.26 -8.32
C LEU A 248 30.88 -2.78 -8.66
N GLY A 249 30.54 -1.85 -7.76
CA GLY A 249 30.76 -0.43 -8.00
C GLY A 249 30.14 0.51 -6.98
N SER A 250 30.11 1.80 -7.33
CA SER A 250 29.49 2.85 -6.53
C SER A 250 28.89 3.93 -7.42
N ALA A 251 27.78 4.50 -6.99
CA ALA A 251 27.18 5.67 -7.61
C ALA A 251 26.95 6.77 -6.58
N ALA A 252 27.04 8.02 -7.03
CA ALA A 252 26.82 9.20 -6.20
C ALA A 252 25.94 10.21 -6.94
N ARG A 253 24.99 10.81 -6.24
CA ARG A 253 24.17 11.91 -6.77
C ARG A 253 23.90 12.91 -5.66
N SER A 254 23.91 14.18 -6.00
CA SER A 254 23.72 15.28 -5.04
C SER A 254 22.43 16.04 -5.30
N VAL A 255 21.80 16.52 -4.24
CA VAL A 255 20.61 17.37 -4.28
C VAL A 255 20.69 18.45 -3.21
N GLN A 256 20.14 19.62 -3.51
CA GLN A 256 20.09 20.72 -2.55
C GLN A 256 18.94 20.53 -1.57
N GLY A 257 19.24 20.39 -0.28
CA GLY A 257 18.25 20.46 0.79
C GLY A 257 17.98 21.92 1.15
N ARG A 258 16.72 22.36 1.00
CA ARG A 258 16.24 23.71 1.38
C ARG A 258 15.01 23.55 2.26
N PHE A 259 15.17 23.84 3.55
CA PHE A 259 14.16 23.55 4.56
C PHE A 259 13.53 24.80 5.16
N MET A 260 14.35 25.81 5.45
CA MET A 260 13.90 27.07 6.03
C MET A 260 14.81 28.20 5.58
N GLU A 261 14.28 29.38 5.30
CA GLU A 261 15.09 30.55 5.00
C GLU A 261 15.95 30.95 6.19
N ASN A 262 17.15 31.47 5.93
CA ASN A 262 18.00 31.99 6.99
C ASN A 262 17.44 33.35 7.44
N PRO A 263 16.96 33.50 8.69
CA PRO A 263 16.43 34.77 9.18
C PRO A 263 17.54 35.80 9.44
N PHE A 264 18.81 35.40 9.43
CA PHE A 264 19.96 36.27 9.67
C PHE A 264 20.62 36.69 8.35
N SER A 265 21.03 37.95 8.25
CA SER A 265 21.81 38.48 7.12
C SER A 265 23.30 38.10 7.17
N PHE A 266 23.70 37.29 8.15
CA PHE A 266 25.07 36.86 8.41
C PHE A 266 25.07 35.35 8.70
N SER A 267 26.09 34.65 8.21
CA SER A 267 26.29 33.22 8.51
C SER A 267 26.77 33.09 9.96
N PRO A 268 26.12 32.31 10.84
CA PRO A 268 26.54 32.17 12.24
C PRO A 268 27.94 31.56 12.44
N GLU A 269 28.51 30.97 11.39
CA GLU A 269 29.89 30.46 11.36
C GLU A 269 30.94 31.57 11.11
N GLU A 270 30.52 32.77 10.73
CA GLU A 270 31.40 33.92 10.59
C GLU A 270 31.50 34.69 11.93
N PRO A 271 32.71 34.93 12.45
CA PRO A 271 32.88 35.69 13.69
C PRO A 271 32.35 37.12 13.50
N ILE A 272 31.44 37.53 14.40
CA ILE A 272 30.85 38.87 14.42
C ILE A 272 31.98 39.91 14.43
N PRO A 273 32.11 40.78 13.42
CA PRO A 273 33.09 41.84 13.44
C PRO A 273 32.62 42.92 14.42
N VAL A 274 33.16 42.90 15.64
CA VAL A 274 32.95 43.97 16.61
C VAL A 274 33.76 45.18 16.14
N SER A 275 33.17 46.04 15.30
CA SER A 275 33.77 47.32 14.93
C SER A 275 33.59 48.31 16.08
N LEU A 276 34.59 48.36 16.97
CA LEU A 276 34.79 49.50 17.85
C LEU A 276 35.35 50.67 17.02
N SER A 277 34.46 51.56 16.57
CA SER A 277 34.86 52.86 16.02
C SER A 277 34.71 53.96 17.08
N PRO A 278 35.64 54.94 17.16
CA PRO A 278 35.82 55.79 18.34
C PRO A 278 35.03 57.11 18.31
N LEU A 279 34.82 57.62 19.53
CA LEU A 279 34.52 58.98 19.99
C LEU A 279 34.20 60.05 18.92
N GLY A 280 32.91 60.39 18.80
CA GLY A 280 32.40 61.55 18.07
C GLY A 280 31.22 62.18 18.81
N THR A 281 31.29 63.49 19.01
CA THR A 281 30.56 64.27 20.01
C THR A 281 29.18 64.77 19.51
N ARG A 282 28.25 64.91 20.48
CA ARG A 282 27.12 65.87 20.59
C ARG A 282 25.74 65.57 19.95
N ASN A 283 24.81 65.31 20.89
CA ASN A 283 23.52 65.96 21.15
C ASN A 283 22.39 65.91 20.11
N THR A 284 21.38 65.07 20.38
CA THR A 284 19.98 65.54 20.49
C THR A 284 19.16 64.57 21.34
N SER A 285 18.29 65.14 22.16
CA SER A 285 17.41 64.56 23.18
C SER A 285 16.40 63.54 22.65
N LEU A 286 16.32 62.38 23.30
CA LEU A 286 15.04 61.76 23.65
C LEU A 286 15.23 60.95 24.94
N GLU A 287 14.55 61.40 25.98
CA GLU A 287 14.59 60.90 27.35
C GLU A 287 13.74 59.62 27.41
N GLY A 288 14.41 58.47 27.46
CA GLY A 288 13.82 57.18 27.82
C GLY A 288 14.37 56.75 29.18
N PRO A 289 13.55 56.22 30.10
CA PRO A 289 13.96 56.02 31.47
C PRO A 289 15.02 54.93 31.57
N VAL A 290 16.13 55.31 32.21
CA VAL A 290 17.18 54.44 32.69
C VAL A 290 16.56 53.48 33.71
N GLU A 291 16.50 52.19 33.41
CA GLU A 291 16.18 51.17 34.41
C GLU A 291 17.34 51.12 35.42
N THR A 292 17.15 51.78 36.55
CA THR A 292 17.96 51.59 37.74
C THR A 292 17.57 50.26 38.36
N MET A 293 18.53 49.35 38.41
CA MET A 293 18.55 48.10 39.16
C MET A 293 18.35 48.39 40.66
N ASP A 294 17.12 48.59 41.12
CA ASP A 294 16.75 48.66 42.54
C ASP A 294 15.22 48.54 42.73
N GLU A 295 14.57 47.54 42.12
CA GLU A 295 13.15 47.27 42.42
C GLU A 295 12.75 45.77 42.43
N HIS A 296 13.73 44.85 42.53
CA HIS A 296 13.45 43.41 42.57
C HIS A 296 13.12 42.85 43.96
N THR A 297 13.24 43.64 45.03
CA THR A 297 12.94 43.18 46.40
C THR A 297 11.49 43.45 46.82
N PHE A 298 10.79 44.41 46.20
CA PHE A 298 9.41 44.75 46.59
C PHE A 298 8.37 43.88 45.89
N GLY A 299 8.55 43.58 44.59
CA GLY A 299 7.62 42.75 43.81
C GLY A 299 7.52 41.29 44.28
N VAL A 300 8.63 40.70 44.74
CA VAL A 300 8.66 39.32 45.24
C VAL A 300 7.90 39.18 46.56
N SER A 301 7.94 40.20 47.43
CA SER A 301 7.22 40.19 48.72
C SER A 301 5.70 40.25 48.53
N VAL A 302 5.23 41.03 47.56
CA VAL A 302 3.81 41.15 47.22
C VAL A 302 3.28 39.85 46.59
N ALA A 303 4.05 39.21 45.70
CA ALA A 303 3.66 37.95 45.08
C ALA A 303 3.54 36.81 46.11
N VAL A 304 4.48 36.74 47.07
CA VAL A 304 4.44 35.74 48.15
C VAL A 304 3.25 35.99 49.08
N ALA A 305 2.95 37.24 49.42
CA ALA A 305 1.79 37.59 50.23
C ALA A 305 0.46 37.17 49.55
N LEU A 306 0.34 37.39 48.23
CA LEU A 306 -0.83 36.99 47.45
C LEU A 306 -0.97 35.46 47.36
N ALA A 307 0.13 34.72 47.20
CA ALA A 307 0.12 33.26 47.17
C ALA A 307 -0.28 32.66 48.53
N VAL A 308 0.20 33.23 49.63
CA VAL A 308 -0.21 32.82 50.99
C VAL A 308 -1.70 33.11 51.21
N PHE A 309 -2.20 34.25 50.75
CA PHE A 309 -3.62 34.57 50.86
C PHE A 309 -4.52 33.63 50.06
N ALA A 310 -4.12 33.29 48.82
CA ALA A 310 -4.83 32.34 47.97
C ALA A 310 -4.87 30.93 48.58
N SER A 311 -3.75 30.46 49.14
CA SER A 311 -3.69 29.14 49.78
C SER A 311 -4.50 29.07 51.08
N LEU A 312 -4.53 30.14 51.88
CA LEU A 312 -5.42 30.24 53.05
C LEU A 312 -6.89 30.24 52.62
N PHE A 313 -7.25 30.96 51.55
CA PHE A 313 -8.62 30.97 51.05
C PHE A 313 -9.07 29.59 50.57
N LEU A 314 -8.24 28.88 49.81
CA LEU A 314 -8.53 27.53 49.32
C LEU A 314 -8.65 26.51 50.46
N SER A 315 -7.79 26.59 51.47
CA SER A 315 -7.86 25.69 52.64
C SER A 315 -9.11 25.94 53.48
N VAL A 316 -9.53 27.20 53.68
CA VAL A 316 -10.80 27.51 54.34
C VAL A 316 -11.98 27.01 53.51
N MET A 317 -11.96 27.18 52.19
CA MET A 317 -13.01 26.69 51.29
C MET A 317 -13.13 25.16 51.35
N PHE A 318 -12.01 24.45 51.40
CA PHE A 318 -11.95 23.00 51.56
C PHE A 318 -12.49 22.54 52.93
N ILE A 319 -12.16 23.28 54.01
CA ILE A 319 -12.71 23.01 55.34
C ILE A 319 -14.23 23.26 55.35
N VAL A 320 -14.72 24.30 54.67
CA VAL A 320 -16.17 24.57 54.55
C VAL A 320 -16.86 23.47 53.75
N LEU A 321 -16.29 22.99 52.64
CA LEU A 321 -16.84 21.83 51.91
C LEU A 321 -16.87 20.57 52.76
N ASN A 322 -15.81 20.29 53.53
CA ASN A 322 -15.78 19.14 54.42
C ASN A 322 -16.73 19.29 55.62
N LYS A 323 -16.92 20.50 56.14
CA LYS A 323 -17.75 20.76 57.33
C LYS A 323 -19.23 20.94 57.00
N CYS A 324 -19.56 21.45 55.80
CA CYS A 324 -20.94 21.54 55.26
C CYS A 324 -21.36 20.28 54.49
N GLY A 325 -20.43 19.54 53.90
CA GLY A 325 -20.68 18.24 53.26
C GLY A 325 -21.05 17.13 54.26
N HIS A 326 -20.74 17.30 55.54
CA HIS A 326 -21.05 16.34 56.61
C HIS A 326 -22.48 16.39 57.16
N ARG A 327 -23.41 17.15 56.55
CA ARG A 327 -24.84 17.16 56.92
C ARG A 327 -25.83 16.98 55.76
N SER A 328 -25.43 16.30 54.68
CA SER A 328 -26.41 15.76 53.72
C SER A 328 -26.48 14.24 53.84
N LYS A 329 -27.60 13.76 54.42
CA LYS A 329 -28.05 12.37 54.35
C LYS A 329 -28.22 11.99 52.88
N PHE A 330 -27.49 10.98 52.40
CA PHE A 330 -28.00 9.81 51.66
C PHE A 330 -26.79 8.91 51.34
N GLY A 331 -26.69 7.78 52.03
CA GLY A 331 -25.66 6.77 51.77
C GLY A 331 -26.10 5.76 50.71
N ILE A 332 -25.12 5.04 50.15
CA ILE A 332 -25.09 3.56 50.00
C ILE A 332 -23.67 3.15 49.54
N ASN A 333 -23.08 2.26 50.35
CA ASN A 333 -22.02 1.23 50.13
C ASN A 333 -21.59 0.96 48.67
N ARG A 334 -20.35 0.56 48.32
CA ARG A 334 -19.36 -0.28 49.03
C ARG A 334 -18.02 -0.31 48.26
N SER A 335 -16.94 -0.56 49.01
CA SER A 335 -15.77 -1.41 48.71
C SER A 335 -14.78 -1.02 47.60
N ALA A 336 -13.74 -0.30 48.01
CA ALA A 336 -12.42 -0.37 47.37
C ALA A 336 -11.72 -1.68 47.78
N VAL A 337 -11.28 -2.45 46.79
CA VAL A 337 -10.28 -3.53 46.95
C VAL A 337 -9.14 -3.20 45.99
N LEU A 338 -7.96 -3.04 46.56
CA LEU A 338 -6.68 -2.84 45.86
C LEU A 338 -6.23 -4.15 45.22
N ALA A 339 -5.87 -4.13 43.94
CA ALA A 339 -4.89 -5.01 43.32
C ALA A 339 -4.30 -4.35 42.04
N PRO A 340 -3.03 -4.66 41.68
CA PRO A 340 -2.17 -3.82 40.85
C PRO A 340 -2.16 -4.18 39.36
N GLU A 341 -1.66 -3.23 38.57
CA GLU A 341 -1.12 -3.30 37.19
C GLU A 341 -1.71 -4.34 36.22
N ASP A 342 -2.43 -3.85 35.21
CA ASP A 342 -2.21 -4.19 33.80
C ASP A 342 -2.91 -3.15 32.90
N ASP A 343 -2.18 -2.69 31.88
CA ASP A 343 -2.62 -1.76 30.84
C ASP A 343 -3.91 -2.27 30.17
N LEU A 344 -5.00 -1.50 30.31
CA LEU A 344 -6.27 -1.77 29.64
C LEU A 344 -6.51 -0.77 28.52
N ALA A 345 -6.32 -1.29 27.31
CA ALA A 345 -6.96 -0.83 26.09
C ALA A 345 -8.43 -0.46 26.35
N MET A 346 -8.82 0.77 25.99
CA MET A 346 -10.22 1.13 25.85
C MET A 346 -10.78 0.48 24.58
N SER A 347 -11.22 -0.77 24.73
CA SER A 347 -12.09 -1.44 23.77
C SER A 347 -13.51 -0.87 23.93
N LEU A 348 -13.99 -0.17 22.90
CA LEU A 348 -15.39 0.25 22.76
C LEU A 348 -16.26 -0.98 22.49
N HIS A 349 -16.64 -1.68 23.55
CA HIS A 349 -17.81 -2.56 23.52
C HIS A 349 -19.08 -1.70 23.58
N PHE A 350 -19.46 -1.11 22.45
CA PHE A 350 -20.82 -0.63 22.24
C PHE A 350 -21.31 -1.20 20.90
N MET A 351 -22.49 -1.82 20.94
CA MET A 351 -23.26 -2.37 19.81
C MET A 351 -22.88 -3.79 19.38
N ASN A 352 -23.20 -4.75 20.25
CA ASN A 352 -23.54 -6.10 19.80
C ASN A 352 -25.04 -6.33 20.08
N LEU A 353 -25.90 -5.95 19.13
CA LEU A 353 -27.32 -6.33 19.11
C LEU A 353 -27.82 -6.38 17.66
N GLY A 354 -28.14 -7.60 17.22
CA GLY A 354 -29.32 -7.84 16.37
C GLY A 354 -29.06 -8.12 14.90
N SER A 355 -28.85 -9.41 14.59
CA SER A 355 -29.35 -10.02 13.37
C SER A 355 -30.89 -9.98 13.31
N SER A 356 -31.40 -10.06 12.08
CA SER A 356 -32.77 -9.94 11.55
C SER A 356 -33.89 -10.74 12.28
N PRO A 357 -35.18 -10.47 11.99
CA PRO A 357 -36.30 -10.74 12.89
C PRO A 357 -36.81 -12.18 12.83
N LEU A 358 -37.11 -12.76 13.98
CA LEU A 358 -38.17 -13.76 14.11
C LEU A 358 -38.82 -13.71 15.50
N SER A 359 -40.14 -13.47 15.48
CA SER A 359 -41.16 -13.91 16.45
C SER A 359 -41.03 -13.53 17.93
N SER A 360 -41.97 -12.68 18.35
CA SER A 360 -42.75 -12.76 19.61
C SER A 360 -42.01 -13.01 20.92
N ALA A 361 -41.83 -11.96 21.73
CA ALA A 361 -42.39 -11.89 23.08
C ALA A 361 -42.04 -10.53 23.72
N GLU A 362 -43.08 -9.82 24.15
CA GLU A 362 -43.00 -8.64 24.99
C GLU A 362 -42.36 -8.97 26.35
N SER A 363 -41.49 -8.09 26.86
CA SER A 363 -41.82 -7.25 28.02
C SER A 363 -40.57 -6.77 28.78
N LYS A 364 -40.63 -5.50 29.20
CA LYS A 364 -39.83 -4.83 30.23
C LYS A 364 -38.36 -4.56 29.92
N LEU A 365 -38.11 -3.33 29.46
CA LEU A 365 -37.34 -2.34 30.24
C LEU A 365 -37.56 -0.93 29.68
N GLU A 366 -38.71 -0.33 29.98
CA GLU A 366 -38.89 1.13 29.87
C GLU A 366 -38.16 1.79 31.04
N GLY A 367 -37.16 2.61 30.75
CA GLY A 367 -36.53 3.45 31.77
C GLY A 367 -35.16 4.00 31.43
N LEU A 368 -35.00 4.65 30.27
CA LEU A 368 -33.97 5.69 30.01
C LEU A 368 -34.16 6.25 28.58
N LYS A 369 -35.31 6.92 28.34
CA LYS A 369 -35.44 7.86 27.21
C LYS A 369 -34.69 9.14 27.59
N GLY A 370 -33.36 9.11 27.49
CA GLY A 370 -32.55 10.30 27.29
C GLY A 370 -32.61 10.63 25.80
N ASN A 371 -33.02 11.85 25.47
CA ASN A 371 -33.27 12.31 24.10
C ASN A 371 -32.04 12.12 23.19
N VAL A 372 -31.97 10.99 22.49
CA VAL A 372 -31.19 10.88 21.27
C VAL A 372 -32.09 11.43 20.18
N ILE A 373 -31.74 12.60 19.66
CA ILE A 373 -32.27 13.07 18.38
C ILE A 373 -31.59 12.17 17.35
N GLU A 374 -32.26 11.09 16.97
CA GLU A 374 -31.85 10.28 15.83
C GLU A 374 -31.99 11.14 14.59
N ASN A 375 -30.86 11.47 13.97
CA ASN A 375 -30.85 12.20 12.71
C ASN A 375 -31.47 11.28 11.63
N PRO A 376 -32.60 11.63 10.99
CA PRO A 376 -33.27 10.75 10.03
C PRO A 376 -32.50 10.48 8.74
N GLN A 377 -31.33 11.10 8.56
CA GLN A 377 -30.52 11.00 7.32
C GLN A 377 -29.65 9.74 7.21
N TYR A 378 -29.71 8.79 8.15
CA TYR A 378 -28.94 7.54 8.08
C TYR A 378 -29.45 6.50 7.08
N PHE A 379 -30.54 6.78 6.36
CA PHE A 379 -31.05 5.91 5.31
C PHE A 379 -31.11 6.69 3.99
N CYS A 380 -29.98 6.75 3.29
CA CYS A 380 -29.95 7.19 1.91
C CYS A 380 -29.24 6.12 1.06
N ASP A 381 -29.90 5.64 0.02
CA ASP A 381 -29.38 4.73 -1.00
C ASP A 381 -28.36 5.45 -1.92
N THR A 382 -27.34 6.08 -1.36
CA THR A 382 -26.22 6.62 -2.14
C THR A 382 -25.18 5.53 -2.31
N CYS A 383 -25.10 4.97 -3.53
CA CYS A 383 -24.09 3.98 -3.86
C CYS A 383 -22.69 4.56 -3.61
N VAL A 384 -21.91 3.89 -2.75
CA VAL A 384 -20.50 4.21 -2.54
C VAL A 384 -19.79 4.12 -3.89
N HIS A 385 -19.08 5.17 -4.29
CA HIS A 385 -18.33 5.17 -5.54
C HIS A 385 -17.17 4.17 -5.44
N HIS A 386 -17.08 3.26 -6.40
CA HIS A 386 -16.02 2.24 -6.44
C HIS A 386 -14.90 2.66 -7.39
N VAL A 387 -13.70 2.84 -6.82
CA VAL A 387 -12.46 3.14 -7.54
C VAL A 387 -11.74 1.82 -7.82
N GLN A 388 -11.22 1.65 -9.03
CA GLN A 388 -10.52 0.43 -9.43
C GLN A 388 -9.10 0.41 -8.86
N ARG A 389 -8.60 -0.76 -8.45
CA ARG A 389 -7.27 -0.84 -7.81
C ARG A 389 -6.15 -0.36 -8.73
N ARG A 390 -6.27 -0.64 -10.04
CA ARG A 390 -5.28 -0.24 -11.06
C ARG A 390 -5.15 1.27 -11.22
N ASP A 391 -6.16 2.03 -10.84
CA ASP A 391 -6.17 3.49 -10.96
C ASP A 391 -5.51 4.16 -9.74
N ILE A 392 -5.22 3.41 -8.67
CA ILE A 392 -4.64 3.92 -7.42
C ILE A 392 -3.17 3.53 -7.34
N VAL A 393 -2.28 4.51 -7.51
CA VAL A 393 -0.83 4.34 -7.37
C VAL A 393 -0.38 4.95 -6.04
N LEU A 394 -0.20 4.10 -5.04
CA LEU A 394 0.34 4.49 -3.73
C LEU A 394 1.73 5.13 -3.90
N LYS A 395 1.97 6.25 -3.22
CA LYS A 395 3.23 7.00 -3.28
C LYS A 395 4.02 6.91 -1.98
N TRP A 396 3.44 7.36 -0.87
CA TRP A 396 4.12 7.36 0.44
C TRP A 396 3.13 7.28 1.60
N GLU A 397 3.53 6.66 2.70
CA GLU A 397 2.73 6.61 3.93
C GLU A 397 2.70 8.00 4.60
N LEU A 398 1.50 8.56 4.80
CA LEU A 398 1.27 9.83 5.50
C LEU A 398 1.17 9.63 7.02
N GLY A 399 0.71 8.46 7.46
CA GLY A 399 0.66 8.09 8.88
C GLY A 399 -0.12 6.81 9.15
N GLU A 400 -0.11 6.36 10.40
CA GLU A 400 -0.82 5.17 10.87
C GLU A 400 -1.75 5.56 12.02
N GLY A 401 -3.02 5.16 11.91
CA GLY A 401 -4.04 5.36 12.95
C GLY A 401 -4.59 4.02 13.46
N ALA A 402 -5.52 4.09 14.41
CA ALA A 402 -6.15 2.90 15.01
C ALA A 402 -6.87 1.97 14.01
N PHE A 403 -7.24 2.50 12.84
CA PHE A 403 -8.05 1.81 11.83
C PHE A 403 -7.27 1.48 10.55
N GLY A 404 -5.96 1.70 10.52
CA GLY A 404 -5.13 1.39 9.36
C GLY A 404 -4.11 2.47 9.02
N LYS A 405 -3.45 2.27 7.89
CA LYS A 405 -2.40 3.15 7.37
C LYS A 405 -2.97 4.10 6.33
N VAL A 406 -2.55 5.35 6.37
CA VAL A 406 -2.92 6.38 5.41
C VAL A 406 -1.73 6.64 4.50
N PHE A 407 -1.95 6.62 3.19
CA PHE A 407 -0.96 6.87 2.16
C PHE A 407 -1.36 8.06 1.33
N LEU A 408 -0.41 8.82 0.78
CA LEU A 408 -0.66 9.60 -0.41
C LEU A 408 -0.64 8.66 -1.62
N ALA A 409 -1.56 8.86 -2.54
CA ALA A 409 -1.57 8.17 -3.82
C ALA A 409 -1.88 9.15 -4.96
N GLU A 410 -1.49 8.76 -6.17
CA GLU A 410 -2.08 9.31 -7.39
C GLU A 410 -3.26 8.42 -7.79
N CYS A 411 -4.42 9.02 -8.02
CA CYS A 411 -5.59 8.34 -8.53
C CYS A 411 -5.89 8.83 -9.96
N TYR A 412 -5.95 7.91 -10.91
CA TYR A 412 -6.24 8.20 -12.32
C TYR A 412 -7.75 8.13 -12.57
N ASN A 413 -8.26 8.94 -13.50
CA ASN A 413 -9.67 8.95 -13.90
C ASN A 413 -10.68 9.21 -12.75
N LEU A 414 -10.23 9.83 -11.64
CA LEU A 414 -11.07 10.10 -10.47
C LEU A 414 -12.03 11.27 -10.70
N LEU A 415 -11.54 12.31 -11.37
CA LEU A 415 -12.29 13.50 -11.74
C LEU A 415 -12.25 13.64 -13.27
N PRO A 416 -13.38 13.96 -13.93
CA PRO A 416 -13.43 14.04 -15.40
C PRO A 416 -12.57 15.18 -15.99
N GLU A 417 -12.12 16.12 -15.15
CA GLU A 417 -11.31 17.29 -15.56
C GLU A 417 -9.80 17.07 -15.39
N GLU A 418 -9.37 16.02 -14.68
CA GLU A 418 -7.96 15.76 -14.37
C GLU A 418 -7.54 14.34 -14.80
N GLU A 419 -6.39 14.23 -15.48
CA GLU A 419 -5.82 12.92 -15.85
C GLU A 419 -5.38 12.12 -14.61
N LYS A 420 -4.89 12.83 -13.59
CA LYS A 420 -4.51 12.27 -12.28
C LYS A 420 -4.73 13.27 -11.16
N THR A 421 -5.23 12.79 -10.03
CA THR A 421 -5.49 13.59 -8.83
C THR A 421 -4.69 13.01 -7.66
N LEU A 422 -4.06 13.87 -6.86
CA LEU A 422 -3.43 13.45 -5.61
C LEU A 422 -4.49 13.25 -4.53
N VAL A 423 -4.44 12.09 -3.87
CA VAL A 423 -5.45 11.67 -2.90
C VAL A 423 -4.82 11.06 -1.66
N ALA A 424 -5.48 11.22 -0.52
CA ALA A 424 -5.15 10.47 0.68
C ALA A 424 -5.94 9.15 0.68
N VAL A 425 -5.25 8.04 0.92
CA VAL A 425 -5.79 6.69 0.81
C VAL A 425 -5.61 5.97 2.14
N LYS A 426 -6.72 5.67 2.82
CA LYS A 426 -6.72 4.91 4.07
C LYS A 426 -6.90 3.42 3.76
N ALA A 427 -5.85 2.63 4.00
CA ALA A 427 -5.83 1.19 3.82
C ALA A 427 -5.99 0.47 5.17
N LEU A 428 -6.92 -0.47 5.24
CA LEU A 428 -7.14 -1.30 6.43
C LEU A 428 -6.03 -2.32 6.65
N LYS A 429 -5.56 -2.44 7.90
CA LYS A 429 -4.47 -3.34 8.29
C LYS A 429 -4.94 -4.78 8.57
N GLU A 430 -6.20 -4.96 8.97
CA GLU A 430 -6.77 -6.26 9.33
C GLU A 430 -7.93 -6.65 8.40
N GLY A 431 -7.85 -7.85 7.82
CA GLY A 431 -8.89 -8.43 6.95
C GLY A 431 -9.99 -9.19 7.68
N THR A 432 -10.20 -8.96 8.98
CA THR A 432 -11.24 -9.64 9.77
C THR A 432 -12.64 -9.26 9.26
N GLU A 433 -13.60 -10.18 9.35
CA GLU A 433 -14.97 -9.95 8.87
C GLU A 433 -15.63 -8.76 9.59
N SER A 434 -15.32 -8.56 10.87
CA SER A 434 -15.74 -7.38 11.64
C SER A 434 -15.14 -6.08 11.11
N ALA A 435 -13.85 -6.05 10.77
CA ALA A 435 -13.19 -4.86 10.22
C ALA A 435 -13.74 -4.50 8.83
N ARG A 436 -14.10 -5.50 8.02
CA ARG A 436 -14.75 -5.27 6.72
C ARG A 436 -16.16 -4.70 6.86
N LEU A 437 -16.93 -5.11 7.87
CA LEU A 437 -18.24 -4.55 8.17
C LEU A 437 -18.14 -3.10 8.68
N ASP A 438 -17.14 -2.80 9.50
CA ASP A 438 -16.88 -1.44 9.98
C ASP A 438 -16.45 -0.51 8.84
N PHE A 439 -15.62 -1.01 7.92
CA PHE A 439 -15.24 -0.30 6.71
C PHE A 439 -16.45 0.09 5.86
N HIS A 440 -17.38 -0.84 5.62
CA HIS A 440 -18.54 -0.57 4.78
C HIS A 440 -19.44 0.49 5.43
N ARG A 441 -19.70 0.36 6.74
CA ARG A 441 -20.48 1.35 7.50
C ARG A 441 -19.82 2.73 7.52
N GLU A 442 -18.51 2.80 7.72
CA GLU A 442 -17.77 4.06 7.68
C GLU A 442 -17.84 4.69 6.28
N ALA A 443 -17.68 3.91 5.21
CA ALA A 443 -17.78 4.40 3.84
C ALA A 443 -19.19 4.95 3.51
N GLU A 444 -20.25 4.24 3.91
CA GLU A 444 -21.64 4.71 3.74
C GLU A 444 -21.88 6.05 4.45
N LEU A 445 -21.43 6.18 5.70
CA LEU A 445 -21.55 7.43 6.45
C LEU A 445 -20.82 8.59 5.77
N LEU A 446 -19.64 8.34 5.22
CA LEU A 446 -18.82 9.36 4.56
C LEU A 446 -19.43 9.83 3.24
N THR A 447 -20.25 9.03 2.56
CA THR A 447 -20.94 9.48 1.32
C THR A 447 -21.90 10.65 1.56
N VAL A 448 -22.45 10.76 2.77
CA VAL A 448 -23.45 11.77 3.14
C VAL A 448 -22.81 13.03 3.73
N LEU A 449 -21.52 12.99 4.05
CA LEU A 449 -20.79 14.09 4.69
C LEU A 449 -20.13 15.00 3.64
N GLN A 450 -20.85 16.04 3.21
CA GLN A 450 -20.32 17.09 2.33
C GLN A 450 -20.35 18.45 3.02
N HIS A 451 -19.19 18.99 3.40
CA HIS A 451 -19.07 20.30 4.02
C HIS A 451 -17.71 20.95 3.70
N GLN A 452 -17.64 22.28 3.65
CA GLN A 452 -16.43 23.05 3.31
C GLN A 452 -15.22 22.82 4.27
N HIS A 453 -15.48 22.24 5.44
CA HIS A 453 -14.45 21.99 6.48
C HIS A 453 -14.32 20.51 6.82
N ILE A 454 -14.86 19.62 5.99
CA ILE A 454 -14.72 18.18 6.12
C ILE A 454 -14.00 17.70 4.86
N VAL A 455 -12.97 16.87 5.04
CA VAL A 455 -12.20 16.30 3.93
C VAL A 455 -13.14 15.55 3.00
N LYS A 456 -13.08 15.85 1.70
CA LYS A 456 -13.98 15.21 0.73
C LYS A 456 -13.64 13.73 0.58
N PHE A 457 -14.66 12.89 0.68
CA PHE A 457 -14.58 11.46 0.40
C PHE A 457 -14.91 11.20 -1.07
N TYR A 458 -14.03 10.46 -1.76
CA TYR A 458 -14.19 10.15 -3.18
C TYR A 458 -14.77 8.76 -3.44
N GLY A 459 -14.48 7.77 -2.59
CA GLY A 459 -14.97 6.41 -2.78
C GLY A 459 -14.12 5.34 -2.12
N VAL A 460 -14.40 4.07 -2.44
CA VAL A 460 -13.67 2.90 -1.93
C VAL A 460 -13.10 2.03 -3.05
N CYS A 461 -12.01 1.33 -2.76
CA CYS A 461 -11.53 0.22 -3.56
C CYS A 461 -11.66 -1.06 -2.74
N THR A 462 -12.51 -1.98 -3.22
CA THR A 462 -12.77 -3.30 -2.62
C THR A 462 -12.14 -4.44 -3.41
N GLU A 463 -11.41 -4.12 -4.48
CA GLU A 463 -10.70 -5.08 -5.31
C GLU A 463 -9.40 -5.50 -4.61
N GLY A 464 -9.38 -6.70 -4.05
CA GLY A 464 -8.22 -7.25 -3.34
C GLY A 464 -8.04 -6.70 -1.92
N GLU A 465 -6.97 -7.13 -1.27
CA GLU A 465 -6.55 -6.61 0.03
C GLU A 465 -5.30 -5.72 -0.11
N PRO A 466 -5.12 -4.70 0.75
CA PRO A 466 -6.07 -4.22 1.76
C PRO A 466 -7.25 -3.43 1.15
N LEU A 467 -8.40 -3.39 1.85
CA LEU A 467 -9.52 -2.51 1.51
C LEU A 467 -9.12 -1.05 1.69
N ILE A 468 -9.56 -0.20 0.77
CA ILE A 468 -9.05 1.17 0.63
C ILE A 468 -10.20 2.19 0.59
N MET A 469 -10.09 3.27 1.37
CA MET A 469 -10.91 4.49 1.24
C MET A 469 -10.08 5.62 0.62
N VAL A 470 -10.68 6.37 -0.30
CA VAL A 470 -10.02 7.45 -1.05
C VAL A 470 -10.60 8.81 -0.65
N PHE A 471 -9.72 9.76 -0.30
CA PHE A 471 -10.04 11.08 0.21
C PHE A 471 -9.26 12.18 -0.52
N GLU A 472 -9.75 13.41 -0.41
CA GLU A 472 -9.00 14.63 -0.73
C GLU A 472 -7.72 14.72 0.11
N TYR A 473 -6.64 15.14 -0.54
CA TYR A 473 -5.33 15.34 0.07
C TYR A 473 -5.08 16.81 0.43
#